data_AF-A0A2V8TD07-F1
#
_entry.id   AF-A0A2V8TD07-F1
#
_cell.length_a   1.000
_cell.length_b   1.000
_cell.length_c   1.000
_cell.angle_alpha   90.00
_cell.angle_beta   90.00
_cell.angle_gamma   90.00
#
_symmetry.space_group_name_H-M   'P 1'
#
loop_
_entity.id
_entity.type
_entity.pdbx_description
1 polymer ?
#
loop_
_entity_poly.entity_id
_entity_poly.type
_entity_poly.pdbx_seq_one_letter_code
_entity_poly.pdbx_strand_id
1 'polypeptide(L)'
;MPSDPSAREKETVVSSGPGRSLRLAIATMGGVGSIPFASGTFGTLATVPVYLLLSWPRSAGLYICGTVLAVVISIWACDACEARYGVKDPAEAVADEMSGFLVTMAFIPFSIAGLAGGFFLFRLTDVLKPFPARQLERLPGGWGIVADDLAAGLWANLLLRLALFAWRSWGS
;
A
#
# COMPACT_ATOMS: atom_id res chain seq x y z
N MET A 1 -16.91 39.76 -16.70
CA MET A 1 -16.10 38.93 -17.63
C MET A 1 -16.86 37.64 -17.85
N PRO A 2 -17.22 37.25 -19.09
CA PRO A 2 -17.88 35.97 -19.32
C PRO A 2 -16.84 34.85 -19.21
N SER A 3 -17.01 33.95 -18.24
CA SER A 3 -16.25 32.70 -18.13
C SER A 3 -16.72 31.74 -19.22
N ASP A 4 -15.87 31.48 -20.20
CA ASP A 4 -16.14 30.58 -21.32
C ASP A 4 -16.48 29.14 -20.82
N PRO A 5 -17.71 28.64 -21.06
CA PRO A 5 -18.13 27.29 -20.70
C PRO A 5 -17.28 26.20 -21.37
N SER A 6 -16.69 26.49 -22.54
CA SER A 6 -15.93 25.52 -23.33
C SER A 6 -14.58 25.14 -22.70
N ALA A 7 -14.05 25.98 -21.80
CA ALA A 7 -12.84 25.69 -21.04
C ALA A 7 -13.10 24.66 -19.94
N ARG A 8 -14.25 24.73 -19.26
CA ARG A 8 -14.63 23.75 -18.22
C ARG A 8 -14.97 22.38 -18.80
N GLU A 9 -15.55 22.35 -20.00
CA GLU A 9 -15.92 21.12 -20.69
C GLU A 9 -14.68 20.37 -21.23
N LYS A 10 -13.63 21.08 -21.63
CA LYS A 10 -12.35 20.45 -22.02
C LYS A 10 -11.59 19.87 -20.83
N GLU A 11 -11.70 20.47 -19.65
CA GLU A 11 -11.05 19.97 -18.43
C GLU A 11 -11.74 18.71 -17.87
N THR A 12 -13.07 18.60 -17.99
CA THR A 12 -13.82 17.41 -17.61
C THR A 12 -13.67 16.26 -18.62
N VAL A 13 -13.64 16.54 -19.92
CA VAL A 13 -13.53 15.53 -20.99
C VAL A 13 -12.12 14.94 -21.11
N VAL A 14 -11.06 15.70 -20.79
CA VAL A 14 -9.68 15.16 -20.74
C VAL A 14 -9.47 14.20 -19.54
N SER A 15 -10.42 14.14 -18.59
CA SER A 15 -10.28 13.37 -17.35
C SER A 15 -10.77 11.91 -17.39
N SER A 16 -11.39 11.44 -18.47
CA SER A 16 -12.10 10.13 -18.49
C SER A 16 -11.63 9.17 -19.59
N GLY A 17 -10.33 8.86 -19.62
CA GLY A 17 -9.82 7.74 -20.42
C GLY A 17 -9.97 6.40 -19.68
N PRO A 18 -10.26 5.27 -20.36
CA PRO A 18 -10.39 3.95 -19.72
C PRO A 18 -9.18 3.57 -18.85
N GLY A 19 -7.98 3.94 -19.26
CA GLY A 19 -6.74 3.70 -18.51
C GLY A 19 -6.63 4.50 -17.21
N ARG A 20 -7.23 5.70 -17.13
CA ARG A 20 -7.24 6.49 -15.88
C ARG A 20 -8.20 5.88 -14.87
N SER A 21 -9.36 5.39 -15.33
CA SER A 21 -10.31 4.65 -14.49
C SER A 21 -9.71 3.37 -13.93
N LEU A 22 -8.91 2.64 -14.73
CA LEU A 22 -8.21 1.44 -14.26
C LEU A 22 -7.17 1.75 -13.18
N ARG A 23 -6.33 2.78 -13.39
CA ARG A 23 -5.32 3.19 -12.39
C ARG A 23 -5.96 3.57 -11.06
N LEU A 24 -7.06 4.33 -11.09
CA LEU A 24 -7.79 4.69 -9.89
C LEU A 24 -8.44 3.49 -9.20
N ALA A 25 -9.02 2.57 -9.98
CA ALA A 25 -9.55 1.32 -9.43
C ALA A 25 -8.45 0.50 -8.75
N ILE A 26 -7.25 0.42 -9.32
CA ILE A 26 -6.12 -0.28 -8.70
C ILE A 26 -5.65 0.45 -7.44
N ALA A 27 -5.43 1.77 -7.51
CA ALA A 27 -4.93 2.57 -6.40
C ALA A 27 -5.87 2.49 -5.17
N THR A 28 -7.18 2.49 -5.42
CA THR A 28 -8.21 2.38 -4.38
C THR A 28 -8.56 0.93 -4.01
N MET A 29 -7.88 -0.07 -4.59
CA MET A 29 -8.22 -1.50 -4.47
C MET A 29 -9.71 -1.80 -4.74
N GLY A 30 -10.24 -1.28 -5.83
CA GLY A 30 -11.62 -1.50 -6.26
C GLY A 30 -12.66 -0.68 -5.47
N GLY A 31 -12.23 0.43 -4.86
CA GLY A 31 -13.09 1.32 -4.07
C GLY A 31 -12.98 1.14 -2.55
N VAL A 32 -12.10 0.25 -2.06
CA VAL A 32 -11.79 0.12 -0.62
C VAL A 32 -11.22 1.43 -0.07
N GLY A 33 -10.35 2.10 -0.82
CA GLY A 33 -9.79 3.39 -0.45
C GLY A 33 -10.85 4.50 -0.32
N SER A 34 -12.04 4.32 -0.89
CA SER A 34 -13.13 5.30 -0.78
C SER A 34 -13.94 5.17 0.51
N ILE A 35 -13.59 4.23 1.41
CA ILE A 35 -14.20 4.15 2.73
C ILE A 35 -13.74 5.36 3.55
N PRO A 36 -14.66 6.24 4.00
CA PRO A 36 -14.29 7.54 4.58
C PRO A 36 -13.64 7.45 5.97
N PHE A 37 -13.74 6.29 6.62
CA PHE A 37 -13.16 6.05 7.94
C PHE A 37 -12.05 5.02 7.84
N ALA A 38 -10.82 5.43 8.21
CA ALA A 38 -9.65 4.55 8.28
C ALA A 38 -9.41 3.73 7.00
N SER A 39 -9.43 4.40 5.84
CA SER A 39 -9.19 3.80 4.51
C SER A 39 -7.96 2.89 4.50
N GLY A 40 -6.85 3.33 5.11
CA GLY A 40 -5.64 2.51 5.26
C GLY A 40 -5.90 1.18 5.97
N THR A 41 -6.66 1.17 7.08
CA THR A 41 -6.98 -0.06 7.80
C THR A 41 -7.76 -1.05 6.93
N PHE A 42 -8.74 -0.55 6.17
CA PHE A 42 -9.50 -1.39 5.24
C PHE A 42 -8.65 -1.82 4.05
N GLY A 43 -7.72 -1.00 3.57
CA GLY A 43 -6.74 -1.33 2.55
C GLY A 43 -5.80 -2.47 2.96
N THR A 44 -5.19 -2.35 4.14
CA THR A 44 -4.37 -3.42 4.73
C THR A 44 -5.19 -4.69 4.93
N LEU A 45 -6.44 -4.58 5.39
CA LEU A 45 -7.32 -5.74 5.56
C LEU A 45 -7.67 -6.40 4.22
N ALA A 46 -7.96 -5.61 3.19
CA ALA A 46 -8.22 -6.07 1.83
C ALA A 46 -6.99 -6.72 1.18
N THR A 47 -5.80 -6.50 1.73
CA THR A 47 -4.56 -7.15 1.29
C THR A 47 -4.43 -8.58 1.83
N VAL A 48 -5.12 -8.96 2.91
CA VAL A 48 -5.00 -10.30 3.51
C VAL A 48 -5.28 -11.42 2.49
N PRO A 49 -6.34 -11.38 1.66
CA PRO A 49 -6.53 -12.36 0.59
C PRO A 49 -5.39 -12.41 -0.43
N VAL A 50 -4.81 -11.26 -0.79
CA VAL A 50 -3.66 -11.18 -1.72
C VAL A 50 -2.43 -11.84 -1.10
N TYR A 51 -2.15 -11.54 0.17
CA TYR A 51 -1.09 -12.20 0.94
C TYR A 51 -1.26 -13.73 0.96
N LEU A 52 -2.47 -14.21 1.25
CA LEU A 52 -2.77 -15.65 1.30
C LEU A 52 -2.57 -16.31 -0.07
N LEU A 53 -3.02 -15.65 -1.14
CA LEU A 53 -2.85 -16.12 -2.52
C LEU A 53 -1.36 -16.24 -2.89
N LEU A 54 -0.56 -15.21 -2.60
CA LEU A 54 0.88 -15.22 -2.87
C LEU A 54 1.64 -16.23 -2.01
N SER A 55 1.14 -16.51 -0.79
CA SER A 55 1.75 -17.47 0.14
C SER A 55 1.37 -18.93 -0.15
N TRP A 56 0.25 -19.15 -0.85
CA TRP A 56 -0.30 -20.48 -1.14
C TRP A 56 0.70 -21.46 -1.76
N PRO A 57 1.53 -21.08 -2.76
CA PRO A 57 2.50 -21.98 -3.37
C PRO A 57 3.66 -22.38 -2.45
N ARG A 58 3.79 -21.75 -1.27
CA ARG A 58 4.89 -21.92 -0.31
C ARG A 58 6.28 -21.72 -0.94
N SER A 59 6.37 -20.91 -1.99
CA SER A 59 7.61 -20.55 -2.67
C SER A 59 7.98 -19.11 -2.37
N ALA A 60 9.11 -18.91 -1.68
CA ALA A 60 9.63 -17.58 -1.40
C ALA A 60 9.88 -16.79 -2.69
N GLY A 61 10.38 -17.44 -3.75
CA GLY A 61 10.62 -16.78 -5.04
C GLY A 61 9.32 -16.25 -5.66
N LEU A 62 8.26 -17.05 -5.69
CA LEU A 62 6.96 -16.61 -6.22
C LEU A 62 6.36 -15.47 -5.38
N TYR A 63 6.47 -15.57 -4.06
CA TYR A 63 6.00 -14.51 -3.16
C TYR A 63 6.71 -13.18 -3.42
N ILE A 64 8.05 -13.20 -3.53
CA ILE A 64 8.85 -12.01 -3.79
C ILE A 64 8.56 -11.44 -5.18
N CYS A 65 8.48 -12.27 -6.22
CA CYS A 65 8.10 -11.82 -7.56
C CYS A 65 6.70 -11.17 -7.58
N GLY A 66 5.73 -11.78 -6.90
CA GLY A 66 4.38 -11.23 -6.78
C GLY A 66 4.34 -9.91 -6.01
N THR A 67 5.12 -9.81 -4.93
CA THR A 67 5.26 -8.57 -4.16
C THR A 67 5.88 -7.46 -5.00
N VAL A 68 7.00 -7.73 -5.69
CA VAL A 68 7.64 -6.75 -6.57
C VAL A 68 6.69 -6.29 -7.68
N LEU A 69 5.93 -7.21 -8.28
CA LEU A 69 4.92 -6.86 -9.28
C LEU A 69 3.83 -5.96 -8.68
N ALA A 70 3.31 -6.29 -7.50
CA ALA A 70 2.33 -5.49 -6.80
C ALA A 70 2.86 -4.07 -6.49
N VAL A 71 4.12 -3.94 -6.06
CA VAL A 71 4.77 -2.65 -5.82
C VAL A 71 4.84 -1.81 -7.09
N VAL A 72 5.31 -2.39 -8.19
CA VAL A 72 5.43 -1.67 -9.48
C VAL A 72 4.06 -1.20 -9.97
N ILE A 73 3.03 -2.05 -9.86
CA ILE A 73 1.66 -1.70 -10.22
C ILE A 73 1.11 -0.60 -9.30
N SER A 74 1.40 -0.67 -8.00
CA SER A 74 0.94 0.32 -7.02
C SER A 74 1.56 1.70 -7.27
N ILE A 75 2.86 1.79 -7.56
CA ILE A 75 3.54 3.05 -7.91
C ILE A 75 2.86 3.69 -9.14
N TRP A 76 2.61 2.89 -10.17
CA TRP A 76 1.92 3.36 -11.37
C TRP A 76 0.47 3.79 -11.09
N ALA A 77 -0.24 3.09 -10.20
CA ALA A 77 -1.63 3.40 -9.87
C ALA A 77 -1.76 4.63 -8.96
N CYS A 78 -0.98 4.72 -7.88
CA CYS A 78 -1.02 5.80 -6.90
C CYS A 78 -0.67 7.17 -7.51
N ASP A 79 0.19 7.21 -8.54
CA ASP A 79 0.45 8.42 -9.32
C ASP A 79 -0.82 9.01 -9.98
N ALA A 80 -1.75 8.16 -10.44
CA ALA A 80 -3.04 8.64 -10.94
C ALA A 80 -3.98 9.12 -9.83
N CYS A 81 -3.84 8.55 -8.63
CA CYS A 81 -4.61 8.95 -7.44
C CYS A 81 -4.22 10.37 -7.02
N GLU A 82 -2.92 10.62 -6.84
CA GLU A 82 -2.38 11.95 -6.54
C GLU A 82 -2.83 12.98 -7.58
N ALA A 83 -2.72 12.65 -8.87
CA ALA A 83 -3.16 13.53 -9.96
C ALA A 83 -4.69 13.75 -10.00
N ARG A 84 -5.51 12.85 -9.45
CA ARG A 84 -6.97 12.96 -9.43
C ARG A 84 -7.46 13.81 -8.26
N TYR A 85 -6.85 13.68 -7.10
CA TYR A 85 -7.24 14.40 -5.89
C TYR A 85 -6.49 15.72 -5.73
N GLY A 86 -5.36 15.90 -6.41
CA GLY A 86 -4.57 17.15 -6.36
C GLY A 86 -3.92 17.39 -5.00
N VAL A 87 -3.84 16.34 -4.17
CA VAL A 87 -3.20 16.33 -2.87
C VAL A 87 -2.15 15.24 -2.86
N LYS A 88 -1.02 15.52 -2.21
CA LYS A 88 0.05 14.55 -2.01
C LYS A 88 -0.42 13.49 -1.02
N ASP A 89 -0.13 12.23 -1.31
CA ASP A 89 -0.48 11.09 -0.46
C ASP A 89 -1.99 11.06 -0.08
N PRO A 90 -2.90 10.94 -1.08
CA PRO A 90 -4.33 10.92 -0.84
C PRO A 90 -4.73 9.66 -0.06
N ALA A 91 -5.57 9.81 0.96
CA ALA A 91 -6.02 8.69 1.81
C ALA A 91 -6.74 7.57 1.04
N GLU A 92 -7.22 7.83 -0.18
CA GLU A 92 -7.84 6.86 -1.06
C GLU A 92 -6.83 5.96 -1.79
N ALA A 93 -5.56 6.34 -1.87
CA ALA A 93 -4.50 5.43 -2.29
C ALA A 93 -4.29 4.42 -1.15
N VAL A 94 -4.64 3.16 -1.41
CA VAL A 94 -4.46 2.03 -0.46
C VAL A 94 -3.69 0.87 -1.08
N ALA A 95 -3.15 1.05 -2.29
CA ALA A 95 -2.29 0.08 -2.97
C ALA A 95 -0.83 0.15 -2.47
N ASP A 96 -0.41 1.31 -1.97
CA ASP A 96 0.72 1.51 -1.07
C ASP A 96 0.61 0.64 0.20
N GLU A 97 -0.54 0.65 0.87
CA GLU A 97 -0.80 -0.12 2.08
C GLU A 97 -0.70 -1.62 1.81
N MET A 98 -1.19 -2.05 0.63
CA MET A 98 -1.00 -3.39 0.13
C MET A 98 0.48 -3.73 -0.05
N SER A 99 1.23 -2.83 -0.68
CA SER A 99 2.65 -2.99 -0.95
C SER A 99 3.47 -3.10 0.35
N GLY A 100 3.26 -2.19 1.31
CA GLY A 100 3.92 -2.21 2.61
C GLY A 100 3.57 -3.43 3.45
N PHE A 101 2.30 -3.87 3.43
CA PHE A 101 1.88 -5.06 4.17
C PHE A 101 2.44 -6.37 3.58
N LEU A 102 2.52 -6.49 2.24
CA LEU A 102 3.19 -7.63 1.60
C LEU A 102 4.68 -7.68 1.96
N VAL A 103 5.37 -6.53 2.02
CA VAL A 103 6.75 -6.49 2.53
C VAL A 103 6.82 -6.90 4.00
N THR A 104 5.86 -6.46 4.83
CA THR A 104 5.78 -6.84 6.25
C THR A 104 5.72 -8.35 6.43
N MET A 105 4.99 -9.05 5.56
CA MET A 105 4.77 -10.49 5.67
C MET A 105 5.85 -11.34 4.97
N ALA A 106 6.81 -10.71 4.28
CA ALA A 106 7.85 -11.40 3.54
C ALA A 106 8.70 -12.30 4.46
N PHE A 107 8.80 -13.58 4.08
CA PHE A 107 9.49 -14.66 4.81
C PHE A 107 8.99 -14.90 6.25
N ILE A 108 7.80 -14.42 6.59
CA ILE A 108 7.12 -14.77 7.84
C ILE A 108 6.32 -16.05 7.59
N PRO A 109 6.61 -17.17 8.29
CA PRO A 109 5.80 -18.37 8.17
C PRO A 109 4.35 -18.07 8.55
N PHE A 110 3.41 -18.59 7.76
CA PHE A 110 1.99 -18.36 8.01
C PHE A 110 1.60 -18.90 9.40
N SER A 111 1.04 -18.01 10.20
CA SER A 111 0.36 -18.31 11.46
C SER A 111 -0.62 -17.18 11.75
N ILE A 112 -1.71 -17.47 12.47
CA ILE A 112 -2.69 -16.43 12.83
C ILE A 112 -2.04 -15.35 13.70
N ALA A 113 -1.16 -15.73 14.63
CA ALA A 113 -0.40 -14.79 15.45
C ALA A 113 0.55 -13.93 14.61
N GLY A 114 1.25 -14.52 13.63
CA GLY A 114 2.13 -13.78 12.72
C GLY A 114 1.37 -12.82 11.81
N LEU A 115 0.20 -13.24 11.30
CA LEU A 115 -0.66 -12.38 10.48
C LEU A 115 -1.21 -11.20 11.29
N ALA A 116 -1.75 -11.46 12.47
CA ALA A 116 -2.25 -10.40 13.35
C ALA A 116 -1.12 -9.47 13.79
N GLY A 117 0.02 -10.03 14.22
CA GLY A 117 1.19 -9.26 14.63
C GLY A 117 1.74 -8.40 13.49
N GLY A 118 1.85 -8.95 12.28
CA GLY A 118 2.25 -8.20 11.09
C GLY A 118 1.28 -7.08 10.76
N PHE A 119 -0.03 -7.34 10.84
CA PHE A 119 -1.05 -6.31 10.59
C PHE A 119 -0.89 -5.13 11.55
N PHE A 120 -0.83 -5.40 12.85
CA PHE A 120 -0.72 -4.34 13.85
C PHE A 120 0.62 -3.61 13.80
N LEU A 121 1.73 -4.34 13.60
CA LEU A 121 3.06 -3.72 13.50
C LEU A 121 3.17 -2.86 12.25
N PHE A 122 2.66 -3.32 11.11
CA PHE A 122 2.63 -2.53 9.89
C PHE A 122 1.87 -1.22 10.10
N ARG A 123 0.62 -1.29 10.60
CA ARG A 123 -0.16 -0.08 10.88
C ARG A 123 0.53 0.86 11.86
N LEU A 124 1.17 0.30 12.89
CA LEU A 124 1.91 1.11 13.84
C LEU A 124 3.09 1.83 13.16
N THR A 125 3.91 1.12 12.38
CA THR A 125 5.07 1.72 11.70
C THR A 125 4.68 2.67 10.60
N ASP A 126 3.58 2.40 9.89
CA ASP A 126 3.04 3.26 8.86
C ASP A 126 2.52 4.58 9.48
N VAL A 127 1.76 4.52 10.58
CA VAL A 127 1.31 5.77 11.25
C VAL A 127 2.49 6.55 11.86
N LEU A 128 3.50 5.86 12.41
CA LEU A 128 4.64 6.52 13.04
C LEU A 128 5.65 7.07 12.00
N LYS A 129 5.76 6.43 10.83
CA LYS A 129 6.75 6.69 9.78
C LYS A 129 8.18 6.84 10.34
N PRO A 130 8.76 5.80 10.98
CA PRO A 130 10.11 5.85 11.52
C PRO A 130 11.13 6.13 10.41
N PHE A 131 12.27 6.74 10.75
CA PHE A 131 13.32 7.02 9.77
C PHE A 131 13.76 5.72 9.05
N PRO A 132 13.89 5.69 7.71
CA PRO A 132 13.77 6.81 6.77
C PRO A 132 12.39 6.95 6.10
N ALA A 133 11.33 6.25 6.53
CA ALA A 133 10.01 6.23 5.85
C ALA A 133 9.48 7.63 5.53
N ARG A 134 9.43 8.53 6.53
CA ARG A 134 8.98 9.92 6.35
C ARG A 134 9.81 10.74 5.36
N GLN A 135 11.07 10.35 5.09
CA GLN A 135 11.90 11.05 4.10
C GLN A 135 11.57 10.62 2.67
N LEU A 136 11.06 9.40 2.49
CA LEU A 136 10.74 8.84 1.18
C LEU A 136 9.48 9.46 0.57
N GLU A 137 8.57 9.97 1.40
CA GLU A 137 7.44 10.80 0.96
C GLU A 137 7.89 11.96 0.06
N ARG A 138 9.14 12.45 0.18
CA ARG A 138 9.66 13.55 -0.65
C ARG A 138 9.84 13.18 -2.12
N LEU A 139 9.86 11.89 -2.46
CA LEU A 139 9.89 11.44 -3.84
C LEU A 139 8.62 11.89 -4.59
N PRO A 140 8.70 12.07 -5.92
CA PRO A 140 7.58 12.59 -6.70
C PRO A 140 6.55 11.49 -7.03
N GLY A 141 5.28 11.88 -7.05
CA GLY A 141 4.18 11.04 -7.52
C GLY A 141 4.02 9.75 -6.73
N GLY A 142 3.57 8.70 -7.41
CA GLY A 142 3.36 7.38 -6.81
C GLY A 142 4.60 6.73 -6.18
N TRP A 143 5.82 7.20 -6.48
CA TRP A 143 7.02 6.75 -5.78
C TRP A 143 7.05 7.21 -4.33
N GLY A 144 6.68 8.47 -4.07
CA GLY A 144 6.65 9.00 -2.71
C GLY A 144 5.61 8.30 -1.84
N ILE A 145 4.46 7.98 -2.45
CA ILE A 145 3.31 7.33 -1.81
C ILE A 145 3.57 5.86 -1.48
N VAL A 146 4.28 5.12 -2.34
CA VAL A 146 4.53 3.69 -2.07
C VAL A 146 5.81 3.48 -1.27
N ALA A 147 6.83 4.32 -1.45
CA ALA A 147 8.16 4.07 -0.86
C ALA A 147 8.20 4.24 0.67
N ASP A 148 7.44 5.16 1.23
CA ASP A 148 7.31 5.32 2.69
C ASP A 148 6.63 4.11 3.34
N ASP A 149 5.57 3.57 2.73
CA ASP A 149 4.90 2.34 3.14
C ASP A 149 5.78 1.09 3.01
N LEU A 150 6.62 1.02 1.97
CA LEU A 150 7.63 -0.03 1.86
C LEU A 150 8.63 0.04 3.01
N ALA A 151 9.08 1.25 3.38
CA ALA A 151 10.00 1.43 4.50
C ALA A 151 9.32 1.13 5.85
N ALA A 152 8.06 1.51 6.04
CA ALA A 152 7.25 1.10 7.18
C ALA A 152 7.14 -0.43 7.24
N GLY A 153 6.85 -1.08 6.10
CA GLY A 153 6.77 -2.53 5.98
C GLY A 153 8.08 -3.26 6.32
N LEU A 154 9.23 -2.70 5.94
CA LEU A 154 10.54 -3.23 6.34
C LEU A 154 10.75 -3.14 7.85
N TRP A 155 10.37 -2.02 8.48
CA TRP A 155 10.41 -1.88 9.93
C TRP A 155 9.50 -2.88 10.63
N ALA A 156 8.27 -3.02 10.17
CA ALA A 156 7.31 -3.98 10.72
C ALA A 156 7.81 -5.43 10.57
N ASN A 157 8.38 -5.80 9.41
CA ASN A 157 8.97 -7.11 9.18
C ASN A 157 10.09 -7.40 10.19
N LEU A 158 11.01 -6.46 10.37
CA LEU A 158 12.11 -6.61 11.33
C LEU A 158 11.59 -6.78 12.76
N LEU A 159 10.69 -5.91 13.20
CA LEU A 159 10.09 -5.97 14.54
C LEU A 159 9.35 -7.29 14.77
N LEU A 160 8.58 -7.75 13.78
CA LEU A 160 7.84 -9.01 13.87
C LEU A 160 8.78 -10.21 14.00
N ARG A 161 9.87 -10.25 13.20
CA ARG A 161 10.87 -11.32 13.31
C ARG A 161 11.53 -11.33 14.68
N LEU A 162 11.89 -10.17 15.22
CA LEU A 162 12.49 -10.05 16.55
C LEU A 162 11.51 -10.54 17.63
N ALA A 163 10.24 -10.15 17.55
CA ALA A 163 9.20 -10.60 18.48
C ALA A 163 9.01 -12.13 18.42
N LEU A 164 8.91 -12.69 17.20
CA LEU A 164 8.78 -14.14 17.00
C LEU A 164 10.02 -14.91 17.45
N PHE A 165 11.21 -14.36 17.24
CA PHE A 165 12.47 -14.94 17.72
C PHE A 165 12.51 -14.98 19.25
N ALA A 166 12.26 -13.84 19.91
CA ALA A 166 12.23 -13.75 21.36
C ALA A 166 11.18 -14.69 21.98
N TRP A 167 9.99 -14.78 21.39
CA TRP A 167 8.94 -15.70 21.83
C TRP A 167 9.39 -17.16 21.79
N ARG A 168 10.07 -17.57 20.70
CA ARG A 168 10.57 -18.95 20.55
C ARG A 168 11.70 -19.26 21.52
N SER A 169 12.58 -18.30 21.79
CA SER A 169 13.70 -18.46 22.73
C SER A 169 13.26 -18.51 24.20
N TRP A 170 12.11 -17.94 24.55
CA TRP A 170 11.58 -18.02 25.92
C TRP A 170 10.89 -19.37 26.20
N GLY A 171 10.35 -20.01 25.16
CA GLY A 171 9.65 -21.30 25.28
C GLY A 171 10.54 -22.54 25.22
N SER A 172 11.86 -22.38 25.04
CA SER A 172 12.88 -23.44 24.97
C SER A 172 13.74 -23.46 26.21
#